data_AF-A0A410WWF3-F1
#
_entry.id   AF-A0A410WWF3-F1
#
_cell.length_a   1.000
_cell.length_b   1.000
_cell.length_c   1.000
_cell.angle_alpha   90.00
_cell.angle_beta   90.00
_cell.angle_gamma   90.00
#
_symmetry.space_group_name_H-M   'P 1'
#
loop_
_entity.id
_entity.type
_entity.pdbx_description
1 polymer ?
#
loop_
_entity_poly.entity_id
_entity_poly.type
_entity_poly.pdbx_seq_one_letter_code
_entity_poly.pdbx_strand_id
1 'polypeptide(L)' 'MAAYIFRFLKPFVLLGVILGVIVFILNVLGLEIPMVVGTTTYRGTEAAIMELIGIPVALVLLGTIIGSIAYMSNNSQKY' A
#
# COMPACT_ATOMS: atom_id res chain seq x y z
N MET A 1 -5.54 9.47 19.73
CA MET A 1 -4.71 8.46 19.02
C MET A 1 -5.29 8.12 17.65
N ALA A 2 -6.43 7.43 17.54
CA ALA A 2 -6.99 6.97 16.25
C ALA A 2 -7.20 8.09 15.21
N ALA A 3 -7.84 9.20 15.58
CA ALA A 3 -8.08 10.33 14.67
C ALA A 3 -6.80 10.95 14.08
N TYR A 4 -5.69 10.92 14.82
CA TYR A 4 -4.39 11.42 14.36
C TYR A 4 -3.77 10.48 13.33
N ILE A 5 -3.84 9.16 13.56
CA ILE A 5 -3.36 8.13 12.63
C ILE A 5 -4.20 8.17 11.33
N PHE A 6 -5.52 8.32 11.42
CA PHE A 6 -6.40 8.43 10.25
C PHE A 6 -6.07 9.60 9.32
N ARG A 7 -5.48 10.69 9.83
CA ARG A 7 -5.01 11.81 9.02
C ARG A 7 -3.89 11.39 8.06
N PHE A 8 -3.00 10.49 8.51
CA PHE A 8 -1.95 9.91 7.67
C PHE A 8 -2.47 8.76 6.82
N LEU A 9 -3.48 8.03 7.28
CA LEU A 9 -4.02 6.89 6.54
C LEU A 9 -4.69 7.28 5.21
N LYS A 10 -5.47 8.37 5.21
CA LYS A 10 -6.21 8.84 4.02
C LYS A 10 -5.36 8.97 2.75
N PRO A 11 -4.23 9.71 2.74
CA PRO A 11 -3.42 9.84 1.53
C PRO A 11 -2.79 8.51 1.11
N PHE A 12 -2.44 7.62 2.05
CA PHE A 12 -1.87 6.31 1.74
C PHE A 12 -2.89 5.35 1.13
N VAL A 13 -4.14 5.38 1.58
CA VAL A 13 -5.25 4.63 0.95
C VAL A 13 -5.43 5.09 -0.49
N LEU A 14 -5.51 6.41 -0.70
CA LEU A 14 -5.72 6.98 -2.04
C LEU A 14 -4.55 6.65 -2.98
N LEU A 15 -3.31 6.83 -2.52
CA LEU A 15 -2.11 6.45 -3.26
C LEU A 15 -2.07 4.96 -3.56
N GLY A 16 -2.45 4.12 -2.60
CA GLY A 16 -2.51 2.68 -2.75
C GLY A 16 -3.45 2.24 -3.86
N VAL A 17 -4.66 2.81 -3.89
CA VAL A 17 -5.64 2.54 -4.95
C VAL A 17 -5.12 3.02 -6.30
N ILE A 18 -4.62 4.26 -6.38
CA ILE A 18 -4.10 4.82 -7.64
C ILE A 18 -2.95 3.97 -8.19
N LEU A 19 -1.97 3.63 -7.35
CA LEU A 19 -0.81 2.83 -7.76
C LEU A 19 -1.21 1.40 -8.13
N GLY A 20 -2.11 0.77 -7.36
CA GLY A 20 -2.63 -0.55 -7.68
C GLY A 20 -3.31 -0.59 -9.05
N VAL A 21 -4.13 0.42 -9.35
CA VAL A 21 -4.81 0.54 -10.65
C VAL A 21 -3.81 0.80 -11.78
N ILE A 22 -2.83 1.69 -11.59
CA ILE A 22 -1.79 1.97 -12.61
C ILE A 22 -1.03 0.68 -12.94
N VAL A 23 -0.55 -0.04 -11.93
CA VAL A 23 0.21 -1.28 -12.13
C VAL A 23 -0.65 -2.34 -12.82
N PHE A 24 -1.91 -2.48 -12.41
CA PHE A 24 -2.85 -3.38 -13.08
C PHE A 24 -3.03 -3.05 -14.57
N ILE A 25 -3.23 -1.78 -14.91
CA ILE A 25 -3.37 -1.34 -16.31
C ILE A 25 -2.08 -1.63 -17.10
N LEU A 26 -0.91 -1.32 -16.54
CA LEU A 26 0.37 -1.61 -17.19
C LEU A 26 0.54 -3.11 -17.47
N ASN A 27 0.14 -3.96 -16.53
CA ASN A 27 0.19 -5.41 -16.66
C ASN A 27 -0.74 -5.90 -17.79
N VAL A 28 -1.97 -5.39 -17.85
CA VAL A 28 -2.93 -5.66 -18.94
C VAL A 28 -2.42 -5.18 -20.32
N LEU A 29 -1.63 -4.10 -20.36
CA LEU A 29 -1.00 -3.60 -21.59
C LEU A 29 0.24 -4.40 -22.02
N GLY A 30 0.57 -5.50 -21.33
CA GLY A 30 1.66 -6.39 -21.69
C GLY A 30 2.97 -6.14 -20.92
N LEU A 31 2.97 -5.22 -19.95
CA LEU A 31 4.07 -5.07 -19.01
C LEU A 31 3.91 -6.10 -17.88
N GLU A 32 4.15 -7.38 -18.20
CA GLU A 32 4.02 -8.47 -17.23
C GLU A 32 5.10 -8.37 -16.15
N ILE A 33 4.73 -7.83 -14.99
CA ILE A 33 5.57 -7.86 -13.79
C ILE A 33 5.24 -9.17 -13.04
N PRO A 34 6.18 -10.11 -12.89
CA PRO A 34 5.94 -11.32 -12.14
C PRO A 34 5.89 -11.00 -10.63
N MET A 35 4.81 -11.41 -9.97
CA MET A 35 4.70 -11.28 -8.51
C MET A 35 5.21 -12.55 -7.83
N VAL A 36 6.06 -12.39 -6.82
CA VAL A 36 6.53 -13.51 -5.98
C VAL A 36 5.91 -13.38 -4.58
N VAL A 37 5.17 -14.41 -4.15
CA VAL A 37 4.65 -14.54 -2.79
C VAL A 37 5.22 -15.82 -2.18
N GLY A 38 6.13 -15.68 -1.24
CA GLY A 38 6.87 -16.81 -0.67
C GLY A 38 7.73 -17.49 -1.74
N THR A 39 7.41 -18.74 -2.07
CA THR A 39 8.09 -19.53 -3.11
C THR A 39 7.30 -19.63 -4.42
N THR A 40 6.08 -19.07 -4.46
CA THR A 40 5.21 -19.13 -5.64
C THR A 40 5.36 -17.86 -6.47
N THR A 41 5.63 -18.02 -7.77
CA THR A 41 5.67 -16.92 -8.74
C THR A 41 4.37 -16.92 -9.54
N TYR A 42 3.61 -15.83 -9.43
CA TYR A 42 2.40 -15.57 -10.20
C TYR A 42 2.76 -14.80 -11.46
N ARG A 43 2.02 -15.04 -12.54
CA ARG A 43 2.24 -14.40 -13.85
C ARG A 43 0.92 -13.98 -14.50
N GLY A 44 1.03 -13.07 -15.47
CA GLY A 44 -0.10 -12.55 -16.24
C GLY A 44 -1.22 -12.01 -15.34
N THR A 45 -2.46 -12.36 -15.67
CA THR A 45 -3.66 -11.84 -15.00
C THR A 45 -3.68 -12.13 -13.49
N GLU A 46 -3.16 -13.28 -13.05
CA GLU A 46 -3.13 -13.64 -11.63
C GLU A 46 -2.20 -12.71 -10.84
N ALA A 47 -1.02 -12.40 -11.39
CA ALA A 47 -0.11 -11.43 -10.80
C ALA A 47 -0.76 -10.03 -10.77
N ALA A 48 -1.39 -9.61 -11.87
CA ALA A 48 -2.04 -8.31 -11.96
C ALA A 48 -3.13 -8.12 -10.89
N ILE A 49 -3.97 -9.13 -10.66
CA ILE A 49 -5.00 -9.10 -9.62
C ILE A 49 -4.37 -9.01 -8.23
N MET A 50 -3.30 -9.79 -8.00
CA MET A 50 -2.58 -9.75 -6.74
C MET A 50 -1.90 -8.40 -6.51
N GLU A 51 -1.39 -7.74 -7.55
CA GLU A 51 -0.80 -6.38 -7.48
C GLU A 51 -1.87 -5.34 -7.13
N LEU A 52 -3.02 -5.43 -7.77
CA LEU A 52 -4.17 -4.53 -7.56
C LEU A 52 -4.65 -4.54 -6.10
N ILE A 53 -4.55 -5.67 -5.41
CA ILE A 53 -4.96 -5.81 -4.00
C ILE A 53 -3.77 -5.55 -3.07
N GLY A 54 -2.61 -6.13 -3.38
CA GLY A 54 -1.41 -6.09 -2.54
C GLY A 54 -0.85 -4.68 -2.36
N ILE A 55 -0.85 -3.87 -3.41
CA ILE A 55 -0.33 -2.49 -3.36
C ILE A 55 -1.15 -1.60 -2.40
N PRO A 56 -2.49 -1.54 -2.51
CA PRO A 56 -3.31 -0.84 -1.52
C PRO A 56 -3.08 -1.32 -0.09
N VAL A 57 -3.06 -2.64 0.14
CA VAL A 57 -2.88 -3.21 1.49
C VAL A 57 -1.52 -2.80 2.07
N ALA A 58 -0.45 -2.93 1.29
CA ALA A 58 0.90 -2.55 1.72
C ALA A 58 0.99 -1.06 2.08
N LEU A 59 0.38 -0.19 1.27
CA LEU A 59 0.41 1.25 1.54
C LEU A 59 -0.45 1.64 2.74
N VAL A 60 -1.58 0.99 2.98
CA VAL A 60 -2.38 1.19 4.20
C VAL A 60 -1.60 0.79 5.44
N LEU A 61 -0.89 -0.33 5.41
CA LEU A 61 -0.01 -0.76 6.50
C LEU A 61 1.10 0.26 6.75
N LEU A 62 1.77 0.73 5.69
CA LEU A 62 2.79 1.79 5.80
C LEU A 62 2.23 3.08 6.40
N GLY A 63 1.06 3.54 5.94
CA GLY A 63 0.38 4.72 6.49
C GLY A 63 0.03 4.57 7.97
N THR A 64 -0.33 3.35 8.40
CA THR A 64 -0.60 3.02 9.80
C THR A 64 0.66 3.10 10.66
N ILE A 65 1.76 2.51 10.18
CA ILE A 65 3.07 2.53 10.86
C ILE A 65 3.56 3.97 11.01
N ILE A 66 3.58 4.74 9.90
CA ILE A 66 4.02 6.13 9.90
C ILE A 66 3.13 6.99 10.81
N GLY A 67 1.80 6.82 10.73
CA GLY A 67 0.87 7.54 11.60
C GLY A 67 1.09 7.24 13.08
N SER A 68 1.43 6.01 13.42
CA SER A 68 1.73 5.58 14.80
C SER A 68 3.03 6.19 15.32
N ILE A 69 4.10 6.15 14.51
CA ILE A 69 5.40 6.77 14.85
C ILE A 69 5.24 8.29 15.02
N ALA A 70 4.53 8.94 14.10
CA ALA A 70 4.28 10.38 14.15
C ALA A 70 3.47 10.78 15.39
N TYR A 71 2.50 9.96 15.80
CA TYR A 71 1.75 10.18 17.04
C TYR A 71 2.66 10.08 18.28
N MET A 72 3.49 9.03 18.36
CA MET A 72 4.41 8.83 19.48
C MET A 72 5.43 9.96 19.59
N SER A 73 6.03 10.38 18.47
CA SER A 73 6.98 11.48 18.42
C SER A 73 6.36 12.80 18.90
N ASN A 74 5.15 13.14 18.42
CA ASN A 74 4.46 14.35 18.83
C ASN A 74 4.05 14.35 20.31
N ASN A 75 3.71 13.18 20.88
CA ASN A 75 3.42 13.08 22.31
C ASN A 75 4.69 13.19 23.17
N SER A 76 5.83 12.69 22.69
CA SER A 76 7.12 12.79 23.39
C SER A 76 7.62 14.24 23.50
N GLN A 77 7.36 15.08 22.50
CA GLN A 77 7.72 16.50 22.49
C GLN A 77 6.83 17.40 23.35
N LYS A 78 5.72 16.87 23.88
CA LYS A 78 4.78 17.61 24.75
C LYS A 78 5.08 17.47 26.25
N TYR A 79 6.01 16.60 26.61
CA TYR A 79 6.52 16.40 27.97
C TYR A 79 7.99 16.80 28.01
#